data_AF-A0A248VZ90-F1
#
_entry.id   AF-A0A248VZ90-F1
#
_cell.length_a   1.000
_cell.length_b   1.000
_cell.length_c   1.000
_cell.angle_alpha   90.00
_cell.angle_beta   90.00
_cell.angle_gamma   90.00
#
_symmetry.space_group_name_H-M   'P 1'
#
loop_
_entity.id
_entity.type
_entity.pdbx_description
1 polymer ?
#
loop_
_entity_poly.entity_id
_entity_poly.type
_entity_poly.pdbx_seq_one_letter_code
_entity_poly.pdbx_strand_id
1 'polypeptide(L)'
;MPVSKKRRKLANASAEQATKKRLLTSPLARAEADRIVLQIRVGLEAIRLGHRDETALLNLQSVILLTEMLTAEGRGALSLDMIRDTGRRIVHLLEEGNDTEPWTDPAAFSDALTAIVNEYDRMMHQVPLQAVLAATGKLERLEEEDRQHFRCIRDSDGAPG
;
A
#
# COMPACT_ATOMS: atom_id res chain seq x y z
N MET A 1 48.77 -9.81 -24.68
CA MET A 1 47.45 -9.87 -25.34
C MET A 1 46.44 -9.08 -24.51
N PRO A 2 45.90 -7.94 -24.99
CA PRO A 2 44.93 -7.18 -24.22
C PRO A 2 43.54 -7.74 -24.43
N VAL A 3 42.94 -8.32 -23.39
CA VAL A 3 41.54 -8.77 -23.42
C VAL A 3 40.68 -7.51 -23.57
N SER A 4 40.04 -7.38 -24.72
CA SER A 4 39.31 -6.19 -25.18
C SER A 4 38.38 -5.63 -24.11
N LYS A 5 38.60 -4.35 -23.74
CA LYS A 5 37.79 -3.56 -22.80
C LYS A 5 36.28 -3.61 -23.14
N LYS A 6 35.94 -3.84 -24.41
CA LYS A 6 34.57 -3.94 -24.93
C LYS A 6 33.81 -5.17 -24.39
N ARG A 7 34.48 -6.33 -24.22
CA ARG A 7 33.86 -7.56 -23.67
C ARG A 7 33.55 -7.45 -22.17
N ARG A 8 34.41 -6.79 -21.39
CA ARG A 8 34.15 -6.54 -19.96
C ARG A 8 32.94 -5.64 -19.71
N LYS A 9 32.74 -4.60 -20.54
CA LYS A 9 31.59 -3.69 -20.41
C LYS A 9 30.26 -4.39 -20.71
N LEU A 10 30.22 -5.26 -21.71
CA LEU A 10 29.05 -6.09 -22.03
C LEU A 10 28.75 -7.12 -20.93
N ALA A 11 29.79 -7.75 -20.38
CA ALA A 11 29.64 -8.68 -19.26
C ALA A 11 29.10 -7.97 -17.99
N ASN A 12 29.62 -6.79 -17.65
CA ASN A 12 29.10 -5.99 -16.53
C ASN A 12 27.65 -5.56 -16.74
N ALA A 13 27.28 -5.09 -17.94
CA ALA A 13 25.90 -4.73 -18.25
C ALA A 13 24.95 -5.94 -18.11
N SER A 14 25.38 -7.13 -18.55
CA SER A 14 24.59 -8.36 -18.40
C SER A 14 24.47 -8.83 -16.94
N ALA A 15 25.52 -8.66 -16.13
CA ALA A 15 25.50 -8.98 -14.71
C ALA A 15 24.61 -7.98 -13.92
N GLU A 16 24.69 -6.70 -14.24
CA GLU A 16 23.80 -5.67 -13.67
C GLU A 16 22.34 -5.93 -14.02
N GLN A 17 22.04 -6.30 -15.27
CA GLN A 17 20.69 -6.68 -15.68
C GLN A 17 20.20 -7.95 -14.97
N ALA A 18 21.06 -8.96 -14.79
CA ALA A 18 20.73 -10.17 -14.05
C ALA A 18 20.45 -9.89 -12.56
N THR A 19 21.25 -9.03 -11.93
CA THR A 19 21.04 -8.59 -10.54
C THR A 19 19.73 -7.81 -10.41
N LYS A 20 19.47 -6.86 -11.32
CA LYS A 20 18.19 -6.12 -11.35
C LYS A 20 16.98 -7.05 -11.51
N LYS A 21 17.04 -7.97 -12.47
CA LYS A 21 15.98 -8.97 -12.69
C LYS A 21 15.76 -9.84 -11.45
N ARG A 22 16.83 -10.26 -10.78
CA ARG A 22 16.76 -11.03 -9.52
C ARG A 22 16.09 -10.25 -8.40
N LEU A 23 16.44 -8.98 -8.23
CA LEU A 23 15.82 -8.12 -7.21
C LEU A 23 14.32 -7.93 -7.46
N LEU A 24 13.91 -7.76 -8.72
CA LEU A 24 12.50 -7.63 -9.10
C LEU A 24 11.69 -8.93 -8.85
N THR A 25 12.31 -10.09 -9.01
CA THR A 25 11.68 -11.39 -8.73
C THR A 25 11.70 -11.78 -7.25
N SER A 26 12.50 -11.09 -6.43
CA SER A 26 12.56 -11.32 -4.99
C SER A 26 11.45 -10.54 -4.27
N PRO A 27 10.92 -11.04 -3.15
CA PRO A 27 10.15 -10.22 -2.22
C PRO A 27 10.95 -9.01 -1.72
N LEU A 28 10.24 -8.02 -1.17
CA LEU A 28 10.85 -6.82 -0.60
C LEU A 28 11.85 -7.21 0.49
N ALA A 29 12.91 -6.41 0.65
CA ALA A 29 13.84 -6.60 1.74
C ALA A 29 13.09 -6.55 3.08
N ARG A 30 13.25 -7.58 3.91
CA ARG A 30 12.47 -7.78 5.13
C ARG A 30 12.44 -6.56 6.05
N ALA A 31 13.60 -5.92 6.26
CA ALA A 31 13.69 -4.71 7.10
C ALA A 31 12.84 -3.54 6.57
N GLU A 32 12.69 -3.42 5.25
CA GLU A 32 11.87 -2.38 4.64
C GLU A 32 10.38 -2.71 4.72
N ALA A 33 10.03 -3.99 4.47
CA ALA A 33 8.67 -4.48 4.66
C ALA A 33 8.19 -4.27 6.11
N ASP A 34 9.01 -4.66 7.09
CA ASP A 34 8.73 -4.51 8.52
C ASP A 34 8.52 -3.04 8.89
N ARG A 35 9.33 -2.12 8.33
CA ARG A 35 9.20 -0.68 8.58
C ARG A 35 7.87 -0.13 8.08
N ILE A 36 7.49 -0.46 6.84
CA ILE A 36 6.24 -0.02 6.23
C ILE A 36 5.05 -0.58 7.02
N VAL A 37 5.07 -1.88 7.32
CA VAL A 37 4.02 -2.56 8.09
C VAL A 37 3.89 -1.95 9.49
N LEU A 38 5.00 -1.62 10.16
CA LEU A 38 4.97 -1.00 11.48
C LEU A 38 4.26 0.35 11.46
N GLN A 39 4.53 1.21 10.47
CA GLN A 39 3.85 2.50 10.33
C GLN A 39 2.34 2.33 10.15
N ILE A 40 1.92 1.36 9.34
CA ILE A 40 0.51 1.03 9.13
C ILE A 40 -0.15 0.54 10.42
N ARG A 41 0.53 -0.36 11.16
CA ARG A 41 0.01 -0.89 12.44
C ARG A 41 -0.12 0.20 13.50
N VAL A 42 0.81 1.15 13.56
CA VAL A 42 0.71 2.32 14.46
C VAL A 42 -0.49 3.18 14.10
N GLY A 43 -0.70 3.46 12.81
CA GLY A 43 -1.87 4.19 12.33
C GLY A 43 -3.20 3.49 12.66
N LEU A 44 -3.25 2.16 12.50
CA LEU A 44 -4.41 1.35 12.86
C LEU A 44 -4.72 1.44 14.36
N GLU A 45 -3.72 1.39 15.23
CA GLU A 45 -3.95 1.50 16.67
C GLU A 45 -4.39 2.92 17.08
N ALA A 46 -3.87 3.97 16.44
CA ALA A 46 -4.38 5.33 16.64
C ALA A 46 -5.88 5.41 16.31
N ILE A 47 -6.26 4.81 15.18
CA ILE A 47 -7.64 4.67 14.71
C ILE A 47 -8.50 3.90 15.72
N ARG A 48 -8.04 2.74 16.22
CA ARG A 48 -8.77 1.97 17.24
C ARG A 48 -8.98 2.73 18.56
N LEU A 49 -8.09 3.65 18.89
CA LEU A 49 -8.19 4.51 20.07
C LEU A 49 -9.10 5.73 19.85
N GLY A 50 -9.72 5.85 18.68
CA GLY A 50 -10.59 6.97 18.35
C GLY A 50 -9.83 8.20 17.85
N HIS A 51 -8.51 8.11 17.63
CA HIS A 51 -7.74 9.21 17.05
C HIS A 51 -7.96 9.25 15.53
N ARG A 52 -8.61 10.31 15.07
CA ARG A 52 -8.79 10.59 13.65
C ARG A 52 -7.51 11.23 13.11
N ASP A 53 -6.59 10.38 12.66
CA ASP A 53 -5.40 10.77 11.92
C ASP A 53 -5.65 10.54 10.42
N GLU A 54 -5.81 11.63 9.67
CA GLU A 54 -6.05 11.61 8.22
C GLU A 54 -4.93 10.90 7.46
N THR A 55 -3.67 11.09 7.89
CA THR A 55 -2.53 10.42 7.27
C THR A 55 -2.60 8.91 7.51
N ALA A 56 -3.01 8.49 8.71
CA ALA A 56 -3.22 7.08 9.02
C ALA A 56 -4.36 6.47 8.19
N LEU A 57 -5.48 7.19 8.02
CA LEU A 57 -6.61 6.75 7.19
C LEU A 57 -6.22 6.62 5.71
N LEU A 58 -5.47 7.58 5.16
CA LEU A 58 -4.95 7.52 3.80
C LEU A 58 -3.97 6.36 3.57
N ASN A 59 -3.10 6.11 4.56
CA ASN A 59 -2.19 4.96 4.52
C ASN A 59 -2.97 3.64 4.54
N LEU A 60 -4.01 3.52 5.38
CA LEU A 60 -4.86 2.32 5.40
C LEU A 60 -5.65 2.15 4.10
N GLN A 61 -6.17 3.23 3.52
CA GLN A 61 -6.86 3.18 2.23
C GLN A 61 -5.93 2.64 1.14
N SER A 62 -4.69 3.15 1.08
CA SER A 62 -3.67 2.66 0.15
C SER A 62 -3.40 1.16 0.35
N VAL A 63 -3.29 0.71 1.60
CA VAL A 63 -3.08 -0.71 1.94
C VAL A 63 -4.25 -1.58 1.51
N ILE A 64 -5.48 -1.14 1.71
CA ILE A 64 -6.69 -1.85 1.29
C ILE A 64 -6.72 -1.99 -0.22
N LEU A 65 -6.45 -0.93 -0.97
CA LEU A 65 -6.42 -0.95 -2.44
C LEU A 65 -5.34 -1.90 -2.97
N LEU A 66 -4.12 -1.82 -2.43
CA LEU A 66 -3.04 -2.72 -2.82
C LEU A 66 -3.39 -4.18 -2.50
N THR A 67 -3.99 -4.42 -1.33
CA THR A 67 -4.45 -5.75 -0.93
C THR A 67 -5.54 -6.27 -1.86
N GLU A 68 -6.50 -5.44 -2.26
CA GLU A 68 -7.53 -5.80 -3.23
C GLU A 68 -6.91 -6.19 -4.57
N MET A 69 -6.01 -5.37 -5.11
CA MET A 69 -5.39 -5.59 -6.41
C MET A 69 -4.56 -6.88 -6.44
N LEU A 70 -3.77 -7.12 -5.39
CA LEU A 70 -2.98 -8.35 -5.25
C LEU A 70 -3.88 -9.57 -5.05
N THR A 71 -4.97 -9.43 -4.30
CA THR A 71 -5.95 -10.51 -4.10
C THR A 71 -6.69 -10.84 -5.39
N ALA A 72 -7.05 -9.85 -6.20
CA ALA A 72 -7.67 -10.04 -7.51
C ALA A 72 -6.73 -10.76 -8.51
N GLU A 73 -5.42 -10.65 -8.33
CA GLU A 73 -4.41 -11.43 -9.06
C GLU A 73 -4.17 -12.84 -8.48
N GLY A 74 -4.96 -13.26 -7.49
CA GLY A 74 -4.88 -14.58 -6.86
C GLY A 74 -3.76 -14.73 -5.82
N ARG A 75 -3.24 -13.61 -5.30
CA ARG A 75 -2.14 -13.61 -4.30
C ARG A 75 -2.61 -13.47 -2.86
N GLY A 76 -3.87 -13.11 -2.67
CA GLY A 76 -4.52 -12.96 -1.37
C GLY A 76 -5.37 -14.18 -1.00
N ALA A 77 -5.64 -14.31 0.29
CA ALA A 77 -6.46 -15.36 0.89
C ALA A 77 -7.76 -14.81 1.50
N LEU A 78 -7.90 -13.49 1.61
CA LEU A 78 -9.11 -12.84 2.09
C LEU A 78 -10.17 -12.74 0.98
N SER A 79 -11.43 -12.62 1.38
CA SER A 79 -12.53 -12.36 0.45
C SER A 79 -12.41 -10.96 -0.14
N LEU A 80 -12.50 -10.85 -1.48
CA LEU A 80 -12.52 -9.56 -2.17
C LEU A 80 -13.69 -8.68 -1.72
N ASP A 81 -14.85 -9.27 -1.43
CA ASP A 81 -16.02 -8.52 -0.97
C ASP A 81 -15.76 -7.89 0.40
N MET A 82 -15.13 -8.63 1.31
CA MET A 82 -14.74 -8.12 2.63
C MET A 82 -13.72 -6.97 2.52
N ILE A 83 -12.74 -7.09 1.61
CA ILE A 83 -11.75 -6.02 1.37
C ILE A 83 -12.46 -4.76 0.85
N ARG A 84 -13.34 -4.91 -0.15
CA ARG A 84 -14.07 -3.80 -0.76
C ARG A 84 -15.03 -3.12 0.21
N ASP A 85 -15.76 -3.90 1.01
CA ASP A 85 -16.69 -3.38 2.01
C ASP A 85 -15.94 -2.56 3.07
N THR A 86 -14.78 -3.05 3.51
CA THR A 86 -13.90 -2.34 4.44
C THR A 86 -13.34 -1.07 3.80
N GLY A 87 -12.92 -1.13 2.53
CA GLY A 87 -12.44 0.04 1.77
C GLY A 87 -13.50 1.14 1.61
N ARG A 88 -14.75 0.79 1.25
CA ARG A 88 -15.84 1.77 1.16
C ARG A 88 -16.09 2.48 2.48
N ARG A 89 -15.92 1.77 3.59
CA ARG A 89 -16.08 2.34 4.92
C ARG A 89 -14.95 3.31 5.29
N ILE A 90 -13.70 3.02 4.91
CA ILE A 90 -12.59 3.98 5.06
C ILE A 90 -12.82 5.23 4.22
N VAL A 91 -13.31 5.09 2.98
CA VAL A 91 -13.65 6.25 2.14
C VAL A 91 -14.73 7.12 2.78
N HIS A 92 -15.79 6.50 3.30
CA HIS A 92 -16.82 7.23 4.05
C HIS A 92 -16.23 8.01 5.23
N LEU A 93 -15.32 7.39 5.99
CA LEU A 93 -14.64 8.03 7.11
C LEU A 93 -13.75 9.20 6.67
N LEU A 94 -13.14 9.12 5.49
CA LEU A 94 -12.38 10.24 4.90
C LEU A 94 -13.32 11.38 4.47
N GLU A 95 -14.49 11.05 3.90
CA GLU A 95 -15.49 12.01 3.40
C GLU A 95 -16.27 12.74 4.52
N GLU A 96 -16.51 12.10 5.67
CA GLU A 96 -17.30 12.65 6.79
C GLU A 96 -16.67 13.90 7.46
N GLY A 97 -15.44 14.28 7.09
CA GLY A 97 -14.82 15.50 7.61
C GLY A 97 -14.58 15.48 9.13
N ASN A 98 -14.10 16.59 9.69
CA ASN A 98 -13.69 16.68 11.10
C ASN A 98 -14.88 16.87 12.07
N ASP A 99 -16.03 16.28 11.78
CA ASP A 99 -17.21 16.48 12.61
C ASP A 99 -16.99 15.89 14.02
N THR A 100 -17.28 16.75 14.99
CA THR A 100 -16.70 16.79 16.35
C THR A 100 -17.24 15.73 17.32
N GLU A 101 -17.69 14.58 16.82
CA GLU A 101 -18.29 13.54 17.65
C GLU A 101 -17.29 12.39 17.89
N PRO A 102 -17.13 11.91 19.13
CA PRO A 102 -16.22 10.82 19.43
C PRO A 102 -16.63 9.57 18.65
N TRP A 103 -15.81 9.27 17.65
CA TRP A 103 -15.94 8.14 16.76
C TRP A 103 -15.90 6.83 17.54
N THR A 104 -17.00 6.08 17.47
CA THR A 104 -17.11 4.74 18.05
C THR A 104 -17.18 3.74 16.92
N ASP A 105 -16.03 3.16 16.60
CA ASP A 105 -15.95 2.10 15.60
C ASP A 105 -16.61 0.81 16.10
N PRO A 106 -17.47 0.16 15.30
CA PRO A 106 -17.90 -1.19 15.61
C PRO A 106 -16.69 -2.12 15.60
N ALA A 107 -16.54 -2.95 16.64
CA ALA A 107 -15.42 -3.90 16.76
C ALA A 107 -15.18 -4.74 15.48
N ALA A 108 -16.26 -5.10 14.78
CA ALA A 108 -16.18 -5.84 13.51
C ALA A 108 -15.39 -5.10 12.40
N PHE A 109 -15.39 -3.77 12.38
CA PHE A 109 -14.62 -3.00 11.42
C PHE A 109 -13.12 -2.97 11.78
N SER A 110 -12.80 -2.77 13.06
CA SER A 110 -11.41 -2.87 13.54
C SER A 110 -10.82 -4.26 13.31
N ASP A 111 -11.62 -5.32 13.51
CA ASP A 111 -11.22 -6.70 13.22
C ASP A 111 -10.97 -6.92 11.72
N ALA A 112 -11.85 -6.36 10.86
CA ALA A 112 -11.67 -6.43 9.42
C ALA A 112 -10.40 -5.71 8.95
N LEU A 113 -10.16 -4.49 9.44
CA LEU A 113 -8.92 -3.74 9.18
C LEU A 113 -7.68 -4.52 9.63
N THR A 114 -7.73 -5.09 10.83
CA THR A 114 -6.64 -5.91 11.36
C THR A 114 -6.34 -7.11 10.47
N ALA A 115 -7.38 -7.80 9.98
CA ALA A 115 -7.23 -8.92 9.06
C ALA A 115 -6.58 -8.48 7.74
N ILE A 116 -6.99 -7.35 7.16
CA ILE A 116 -6.41 -6.81 5.93
C ILE A 116 -4.95 -6.40 6.14
N VAL A 117 -4.61 -5.74 7.24
CA VAL A 117 -3.22 -5.35 7.53
C VAL A 117 -2.32 -6.58 7.72
N ASN A 118 -2.81 -7.62 8.38
CA ASN A 118 -2.07 -8.88 8.50
C ASN A 118 -1.90 -9.58 7.15
N GLU A 119 -2.91 -9.51 6.29
CA GLU A 119 -2.83 -10.05 4.93
C GLU A 119 -1.80 -9.29 4.09
N TYR A 120 -1.82 -7.97 4.15
CA TYR A 120 -0.84 -7.11 3.51
C TYR A 120 0.58 -7.42 3.98
N ASP A 121 0.80 -7.51 5.28
CA ASP A 121 2.08 -7.89 5.90
C ASP A 121 2.59 -9.24 5.36
N ARG A 122 1.72 -10.26 5.32
CA ARG A 122 2.04 -11.56 4.75
C ARG A 122 2.43 -11.45 3.27
N MET A 123 1.67 -10.68 2.49
CA MET A 123 1.94 -10.48 1.06
C MET A 123 3.26 -9.74 0.82
N MET A 124 3.60 -8.74 1.62
CA MET A 124 4.88 -8.00 1.48
C MET A 124 6.10 -8.90 1.66
N HIS A 125 5.97 -9.97 2.44
CA HIS A 125 7.01 -10.96 2.67
C HIS A 125 7.07 -12.10 1.64
N GLN A 126 6.05 -12.24 0.80
CA GLN A 126 5.88 -13.39 -0.11
C GLN A 126 5.81 -13.00 -1.58
N VAL A 127 5.27 -11.82 -1.88
CA VAL A 127 5.01 -11.36 -3.24
C VAL A 127 6.28 -10.75 -3.84
N PRO A 128 6.67 -11.14 -5.07
CA PRO A 128 7.79 -10.52 -5.77
C PRO A 128 7.62 -9.01 -5.90
N LEU A 129 8.71 -8.25 -5.72
CA LEU A 129 8.73 -6.79 -5.80
C LEU A 129 8.11 -6.26 -7.10
N GLN A 130 8.31 -6.96 -8.23
CA GLN A 130 7.70 -6.60 -9.51
C GLN A 130 6.16 -6.56 -9.48
N ALA A 131 5.51 -7.42 -8.69
CA ALA A 131 4.06 -7.47 -8.61
C ALA A 131 3.52 -6.34 -7.72
N VAL A 132 4.24 -6.01 -6.64
CA VAL A 132 3.94 -4.83 -5.82
C VAL A 132 4.08 -3.56 -6.65
N LEU A 133 5.18 -3.41 -7.41
CA LEU A 133 5.40 -2.26 -8.30
C LEU A 133 4.36 -2.16 -9.42
N ALA A 134 3.90 -3.30 -9.94
CA ALA A 134 2.84 -3.31 -10.94
C ALA A 134 1.49 -2.87 -10.34
N ALA A 135 1.21 -3.25 -9.09
CA ALA A 135 0.01 -2.82 -8.38
C ALA A 135 0.06 -1.32 -8.04
N THR A 136 1.18 -0.82 -7.50
CA THR A 136 1.34 0.62 -7.22
C THR A 136 1.28 1.44 -8.50
N GLY A 137 1.93 1.02 -9.59
CA GLY A 137 1.87 1.73 -10.87
C GLY A 137 0.51 1.62 -11.58
N LYS A 138 -0.35 0.66 -11.21
CA LYS A 138 -1.77 0.65 -11.62
C LYS A 138 -2.57 1.64 -10.78
N LEU A 139 -2.30 1.73 -9.47
CA LEU A 139 -2.93 2.69 -8.57
C LEU A 139 -2.61 4.14 -8.97
N GLU A 140 -1.35 4.48 -9.22
CA GLU A 140 -0.93 5.81 -9.68
C GLU A 140 -1.63 6.24 -10.98
N ARG A 141 -1.85 5.29 -11.91
CA ARG A 141 -2.61 5.55 -13.14
C ARG A 141 -4.09 5.78 -12.88
N LEU A 142 -4.69 5.01 -11.97
CA LEU A 142 -6.07 5.24 -11.56
C LEU A 142 -6.22 6.60 -10.88
N GLU A 143 -5.27 7.02 -10.05
CA GLU A 143 -5.24 8.36 -9.44
C GLU A 143 -5.09 9.48 -10.49
N GLU A 144 -4.31 9.25 -11.54
CA GLU A 144 -4.12 10.21 -12.63
C GLU A 144 -5.34 10.31 -13.55
N GLU A 145 -5.99 9.17 -13.84
CA GLU A 145 -7.20 9.07 -14.67
C GLU A 145 -8.43 9.60 -13.93
N ASP A 146 -8.54 9.36 -12.62
CA ASP A 146 -9.66 9.73 -11.75
C ASP A 146 -9.32 10.91 -10.82
N ARG A 147 -8.56 11.88 -11.36
CA ARG A 147 -8.01 13.05 -10.65
C ARG A 147 -9.08 13.91 -9.94
N GLN A 148 -10.37 13.71 -10.19
CA GLN A 148 -11.46 14.43 -9.51
C GLN A 148 -11.93 13.73 -8.23
N HIS A 149 -11.74 12.42 -8.09
CA HIS A 149 -12.15 11.66 -6.89
C HIS A 149 -11.10 11.76 -5.76
N PHE A 150 -9.80 11.72 -6.11
CA PHE A 150 -8.71 11.77 -5.12
C PHE A 150 -8.21 13.19 -4.78
N ARG A 151 -8.56 14.21 -5.58
CA ARG A 151 -8.11 15.60 -5.35
C ARG A 151 -8.90 16.32 -4.26
N CYS A 152 -10.13 15.88 -3.97
CA CYS A 152 -10.93 16.45 -2.88
C CYS A 152 -10.33 16.24 -1.48
N ILE A 153 -9.40 15.30 -1.29
CA ILE A 153 -8.81 14.99 0.03
C ILE A 153 -7.43 15.65 0.22
N ARG A 154 -6.74 16.04 -0.86
CA ARG A 154 -5.36 16.55 -0.78
C ARG A 154 -5.26 18.07 -0.74
N ASP A 155 -6.35 18.77 -1.10
CA ASP A 155 -6.42 20.24 -1.09
C ASP A 155 -6.92 20.81 0.26
N SER A 156 -7.22 19.97 1.27
CA SER A 156 -7.59 20.41 2.64
C SER A 156 -6.41 20.90 3.48
N ASP A 157 -5.16 20.66 3.08
CA ASP A 157 -3.96 21.12 3.79
C ASP A 157 -3.57 22.56 3.39
N GLY A 158 -4.58 23.44 3.36
CA GLY A 158 -4.48 24.78 2.80
C GLY A 158 -5.46 25.78 3.42
N ALA A 159 -5.49 25.90 4.75
CA ALA A 159 -6.09 27.05 5.42
C ALA A 159 -5.11 27.65 6.43
N PRO A 160 -4.67 28.92 6.26
CA PRO A 160 -3.90 29.63 7.27
C PRO A 160 -4.87 30.15 8.35
N GLY A 161 -4.60 29.80 9.60
CA GLY A 161 -5.16 30.43 10.80
C GLY A 161 -4.05 30.89 11.71
#